data_AF-A0AAE0WLF5-F1
#
_entry.id   AF-A0AAE0WLF5-F1
#
_cell.length_a   1.000
_cell.length_b   1.000
_cell.length_c   1.000
_cell.angle_alpha   90.00
_cell.angle_beta   90.00
_cell.angle_gamma   90.00
#
_symmetry.space_group_name_H-M   'P 1'
#
loop_
_entity.id
_entity.type
_entity.pdbx_description
1 polymer ?
#
loop_
_entity_poly.entity_id
_entity_poly.type
_entity_poly.pdbx_seq_one_letter_code
_entity_poly.pdbx_strand_id
1 'polypeptide(L)'
;MNPKMLTIDYSYRGHKIVSHDGLNYGYGLTHFFMPRLHFGGVIVGNSSDANDIAAIVSREFIDQVLKVSQDERPDWNQQFHDDVERDIEEEKKRVEDLKEELRSGGNGELEQKRSLSTYTGRYWNEGYKAMKVEITGNQLYIDASDRSMGFFLTFEHICDQTKYVVHLSDFVEGGDTQMAAEFVFEGAKVVKLGLKIEEDLDEMIWFDKVPQPFKMGTRSLVYLLTP
;
A
#
# COMPACT_ATOMS: atom_id res chain seq x y z
N MET A 1 13.76 -6.36 15.50
CA MET A 1 12.51 -5.63 15.83
C MET A 1 12.20 -4.85 14.57
N ASN A 2 11.28 -5.35 13.74
CA ASN A 2 11.01 -4.82 12.41
C ASN A 2 10.11 -3.58 12.56
N PRO A 3 10.60 -2.34 12.35
CA PRO A 3 9.73 -1.18 12.40
C PRO A 3 9.26 -0.91 10.98
N LYS A 4 8.00 -1.24 10.72
CA LYS A 4 7.26 -0.66 9.61
C LYS A 4 7.49 0.86 9.62
N MET A 5 8.08 1.33 8.53
CA MET A 5 7.89 2.64 7.89
C MET A 5 6.91 3.55 8.65
N LEU A 6 7.42 4.35 9.61
CA LEU A 6 6.80 5.53 10.27
C LEU A 6 7.66 5.84 11.51
N THR A 7 8.28 7.03 11.58
CA THR A 7 9.09 7.58 12.70
C THR A 7 9.71 6.54 13.66
N ILE A 8 10.96 6.15 13.45
CA ILE A 8 11.63 5.21 14.34
C ILE A 8 12.34 5.99 15.45
N ASP A 9 11.76 5.95 16.65
CA ASP A 9 12.48 6.19 17.90
C ASP A 9 13.07 4.87 18.38
N TYR A 10 14.39 4.74 18.34
CA TYR A 10 15.07 3.55 18.84
C TYR A 10 16.32 3.89 19.64
N SER A 11 16.72 2.93 20.49
CA SER A 11 17.96 3.01 21.26
C SER A 11 19.01 2.13 20.62
N TYR A 12 20.17 2.70 20.32
CA TYR A 12 21.34 1.97 19.85
C TYR A 12 22.54 2.29 20.74
N ARG A 13 23.13 1.24 21.33
CA ARG A 13 24.25 1.35 22.29
C ARG A 13 24.02 2.40 23.40
N GLY A 14 22.78 2.51 23.88
CA GLY A 14 22.39 3.44 24.94
C GLY A 14 22.10 4.88 24.48
N HIS A 15 22.17 5.15 23.18
CA HIS A 15 21.83 6.45 22.59
C HIS A 15 20.49 6.39 21.88
N LYS A 16 19.64 7.38 22.18
CA LYS A 16 18.39 7.60 21.46
C LYS A 16 18.69 8.14 20.06
N ILE A 17 18.09 7.50 19.06
CA ILE A 17 18.08 7.93 17.67
C ILE A 17 16.63 8.17 17.28
N VAL A 18 16.38 9.32 16.65
CA VAL A 18 15.08 9.67 16.07
C VAL A 18 15.28 9.75 14.57
N SER A 19 14.61 8.90 13.80
CA SER A 19 14.77 8.82 12.35
C SER A 19 13.44 8.75 11.63
N HIS A 20 13.39 9.25 10.40
CA HIS A 20 12.27 9.04 9.49
C HIS A 20 12.76 9.04 8.04
N ASP A 21 12.13 8.20 7.23
CA ASP A 21 12.45 8.05 5.82
C ASP A 21 11.42 8.76 4.95
N GLY A 22 11.80 9.19 3.77
CA GLY A 22 10.90 9.74 2.78
C GLY A 22 11.10 8.99 1.49
N LEU A 23 10.00 8.64 0.85
CA LEU A 23 10.01 8.03 -0.47
C LEU A 23 9.02 8.79 -1.35
N ASN A 24 9.47 9.11 -2.54
CA ASN A 24 8.63 9.50 -3.66
C ASN A 24 9.25 8.90 -4.91
N TYR A 25 8.49 8.77 -6.00
CA TYR A 25 8.95 8.09 -7.21
C TYR A 25 10.34 8.57 -7.67
N GLY A 26 11.30 7.66 -7.67
CA GLY A 26 12.70 7.95 -8.03
C GLY A 26 13.49 8.80 -7.04
N TYR A 27 13.03 8.99 -5.80
CA TYR A 27 13.73 9.71 -4.75
C TYR A 27 13.57 9.04 -3.38
N GLY A 28 14.69 8.79 -2.71
CA GLY A 28 14.74 8.36 -1.32
C GLY A 28 15.44 9.39 -0.44
N LEU A 29 15.00 9.53 0.80
CA LEU A 29 15.72 10.24 1.85
C LEU A 29 15.61 9.53 3.20
N THR A 30 16.67 9.61 3.99
CA THR A 30 16.64 9.31 5.42
C THR A 30 17.17 10.52 6.16
N HIS A 31 16.48 10.92 7.22
CA HIS A 31 17.04 11.87 8.17
C HIS A 31 17.00 11.31 9.58
N PHE A 32 18.05 11.59 10.35
CA PHE A 32 18.20 11.09 11.70
C PHE A 32 18.80 12.13 12.64
N PHE A 33 18.46 12.03 13.92
CA PHE A 33 18.95 12.88 14.99
C PHE A 33 19.36 12.05 16.21
N MET A 34 20.48 12.44 16.82
CA MET A 34 21.00 11.93 18.08
C MET A 34 21.04 13.07 19.11
N PRO A 35 19.92 13.37 19.81
CA PRO A 35 19.76 14.61 20.56
C PRO A 35 20.84 14.84 21.62
N ARG A 36 21.25 13.79 22.34
CA ARG A 36 22.27 13.88 23.40
C ARG A 36 23.69 14.18 22.88
N LEU A 37 23.94 13.86 21.60
CA LEU A 37 25.24 14.10 20.97
C LEU A 37 25.23 15.35 20.11
N HIS A 38 24.10 16.06 20.01
CA HIS A 38 23.91 17.19 19.10
C HIS A 38 24.34 16.86 17.67
N PHE A 39 24.11 15.62 17.25
CA PHE A 39 24.46 15.11 15.93
C PHE A 39 23.21 14.69 15.17
N GLY A 40 23.25 14.78 13.86
CA GLY A 40 22.18 14.36 12.97
C GLY A 40 22.61 14.54 11.53
N GLY A 41 21.83 13.96 10.63
CA GLY A 41 22.12 13.98 9.21
C GLY A 41 20.86 13.87 8.38
N VAL A 42 20.95 14.36 7.15
CA VAL A 42 19.97 14.15 6.09
C VAL A 42 20.74 13.58 4.91
N ILE A 43 20.32 12.41 4.44
CA ILE A 43 20.88 11.72 3.30
C ILE A 43 19.77 11.63 2.26
N VAL A 44 20.06 12.03 1.03
CA VAL A 44 19.11 12.08 -0.07
C VAL A 44 19.71 11.39 -1.28
N GLY A 45 18.89 10.71 -2.06
CA GLY A 45 19.27 10.17 -3.35
C GLY A 45 18.15 10.24 -4.38
N ASN A 46 18.54 10.15 -5.64
CA ASN A 46 17.69 10.29 -6.82
C ASN A 46 17.43 8.93 -7.49
N SER A 47 17.20 7.91 -6.68
CA SER A 47 16.71 6.60 -7.06
C SER A 47 15.73 6.10 -6.00
N SER A 48 14.82 5.20 -6.38
CA SER A 48 13.88 4.57 -5.43
C SER A 48 14.63 3.75 -4.37
N ASP A 49 15.73 3.12 -4.76
CA ASP A 49 16.63 2.37 -3.86
C ASP A 49 17.51 3.25 -2.96
N ALA A 50 17.40 4.59 -3.06
CA ALA A 50 18.26 5.49 -2.29
C ALA A 50 18.01 5.42 -0.79
N ASN A 51 16.80 5.04 -0.35
CA ASN A 51 16.49 4.87 1.07
C ASN A 51 17.32 3.78 1.72
N ASP A 52 17.51 2.67 1.02
CA ASP A 52 18.26 1.52 1.52
C ASP A 52 19.72 1.90 1.79
N ILE A 53 20.33 2.56 0.81
CA ILE A 53 21.70 3.07 0.92
C ILE A 53 21.79 4.16 1.98
N ALA A 54 20.80 5.06 2.05
CA ALA A 54 20.75 6.11 3.06
C ALA A 54 20.66 5.54 4.48
N ALA A 55 19.89 4.46 4.68
CA ALA A 55 19.78 3.76 5.95
C ALA A 55 21.13 3.15 6.36
N ILE A 56 21.82 2.43 5.46
CA ILE A 56 23.15 1.85 5.74
C ILE A 56 24.15 2.96 6.09
N VAL A 57 24.25 4.00 5.26
CA VAL A 57 25.19 5.11 5.46
C VAL A 57 24.91 5.86 6.76
N SER A 58 23.64 6.05 7.13
CA SER A 58 23.27 6.68 8.40
C SER A 58 23.80 5.88 9.60
N ARG A 59 23.70 4.56 9.56
CA ARG A 59 24.17 3.66 10.63
C ARG A 59 25.69 3.66 10.73
N GLU A 60 26.39 3.68 9.60
CA GLU A 60 27.84 3.83 9.55
C GLU A 60 28.31 5.16 10.18
N PHE A 61 27.61 6.27 9.89
CA PHE A 61 27.91 7.55 10.55
C PHE A 61 27.65 7.52 12.05
N ILE A 62 26.58 6.85 12.49
CA ILE A 62 26.27 6.68 13.91
C ILE A 62 27.38 5.89 14.61
N ASP A 63 27.85 4.79 14.03
CA ASP A 63 28.97 4.01 14.60
C ASP A 63 30.26 4.82 14.68
N GLN A 64 30.54 5.66 13.69
CA GLN A 64 31.68 6.56 13.71
C GLN A 64 31.58 7.61 14.83
N VAL A 65 30.40 8.24 14.99
CA VAL A 65 30.17 9.25 16.04
C VAL A 65 30.23 8.63 17.44
N LEU A 66 29.73 7.41 17.59
CA LEU A 66 29.82 6.63 18.83
C LEU A 66 31.21 6.02 19.07
N LYS A 67 32.13 6.15 18.11
CA LYS A 67 33.48 5.57 18.14
C LYS A 67 33.47 4.06 18.40
N VAL A 68 32.50 3.36 17.81
CA VAL A 68 32.44 1.88 17.84
C VAL A 68 33.66 1.34 17.11
N SER A 69 34.39 0.43 17.75
CA SER A 69 35.56 -0.21 17.15
C SER A 69 35.13 -1.10 15.98
N GLN A 70 35.98 -1.24 14.97
CA GLN A 70 35.63 -1.93 13.72
C GLN A 70 35.21 -3.38 13.94
N ASP A 71 35.80 -4.06 14.91
CA ASP A 71 35.49 -5.44 15.30
C ASP A 71 34.14 -5.59 16.01
N GLU A 72 33.58 -4.49 16.53
CA GLU A 72 32.27 -4.46 17.18
C GLU A 72 31.16 -3.90 16.28
N ARG A 73 31.50 -3.41 15.08
CA ARG A 73 30.50 -2.86 14.15
C ARG A 73 29.70 -3.99 13.50
N PRO A 74 28.36 -3.91 13.50
CA PRO A 74 27.55 -4.78 12.67
C PRO A 74 27.92 -4.59 11.19
N ASP A 75 27.85 -5.67 10.42
CA ASP A 75 27.83 -5.56 8.97
C ASP A 75 26.42 -5.08 8.56
N TRP A 76 26.25 -3.76 8.48
CA TRP A 76 24.97 -3.16 8.15
C TRP A 76 24.49 -3.52 6.74
N ASN A 77 25.42 -3.81 5.83
CA ASN A 77 25.08 -4.21 4.47
C ASN A 77 24.53 -5.64 4.45
N GLN A 78 25.21 -6.58 5.13
CA GLN A 78 24.70 -7.93 5.26
C GLN A 78 23.36 -7.96 6.01
N GLN A 79 23.25 -7.20 7.11
CA GLN A 79 22.00 -7.13 7.86
C GLN A 79 20.85 -6.60 7.00
N PHE A 80 21.11 -5.60 6.15
CA PHE A 80 20.10 -5.11 5.21
C PHE A 80 19.67 -6.20 4.22
N HIS A 81 20.61 -6.96 3.64
CA HIS A 81 20.27 -8.08 2.77
C HIS A 81 19.43 -9.14 3.48
N ASP A 82 19.79 -9.50 4.71
CA ASP A 82 19.03 -10.47 5.51
C ASP A 82 17.61 -9.96 5.82
N ASP A 83 17.46 -8.67 6.08
CA ASP A 83 16.17 -8.03 6.32
C ASP A 83 15.29 -8.04 5.06
N VAL A 84 15.85 -7.74 3.88
CA VAL A 84 15.13 -7.82 2.59
C VAL A 84 14.70 -9.26 2.27
N GLU A 85 15.57 -10.24 2.47
CA GLU A 85 15.21 -11.66 2.26
C GLU A 85 14.06 -12.09 3.16
N ARG A 86 14.11 -11.70 4.44
CA ARG A 86 13.02 -11.95 5.39
C ARG A 86 11.72 -11.29 4.95
N ASP A 87 11.75 -10.03 4.54
CA ASP A 87 10.54 -9.29 4.14
C ASP A 87 9.90 -9.94 2.88
N ILE A 88 10.70 -10.46 1.94
CA ILE A 88 10.20 -11.23 0.79
C ILE A 88 9.50 -12.52 1.23
N GLU A 89 10.05 -13.24 2.21
CA GLU A 89 9.42 -14.45 2.75
C GLU A 89 8.13 -14.15 3.52
N GLU A 90 8.13 -13.08 4.33
CA GLU A 90 6.96 -12.61 5.06
C GLU A 90 5.83 -12.20 4.11
N GLU A 91 6.14 -11.50 3.02
CA GLU A 91 5.13 -11.11 2.03
C GLU A 91 4.55 -12.31 1.29
N LYS A 92 5.37 -13.29 0.88
CA LYS A 92 4.86 -14.53 0.29
C LYS A 92 3.89 -15.25 1.21
N LYS A 93 4.23 -15.32 2.50
CA LYS A 93 3.35 -15.92 3.50
C LYS A 93 2.06 -15.12 3.66
N ARG A 94 2.14 -13.79 3.74
CA ARG A 94 0.99 -12.90 3.84
C ARG A 94 0.00 -13.09 2.69
N VAL A 95 0.51 -13.23 1.46
CA VAL A 95 -0.32 -13.47 0.27
C VAL A 95 -1.07 -14.79 0.37
N GLU A 96 -0.43 -15.86 0.85
CA GLU A 96 -1.12 -17.14 0.99
C GLU A 96 -2.11 -17.15 2.15
N ASP A 97 -1.76 -16.54 3.28
CA ASP A 97 -2.66 -16.34 4.41
C ASP A 97 -3.91 -15.56 3.97
N LEU A 98 -3.74 -14.50 3.17
CA LEU A 98 -4.84 -13.72 2.58
C LEU A 98 -5.76 -14.57 1.70
N LYS A 99 -5.19 -15.40 0.81
CA LYS A 99 -5.97 -16.29 -0.07
C LYS A 99 -6.73 -17.34 0.74
N GLU A 100 -6.14 -17.88 1.81
CA GLU A 100 -6.79 -18.83 2.71
C GLU A 100 -7.92 -18.18 3.52
N GLU A 101 -7.70 -16.98 4.06
CA GLU A 101 -8.72 -16.21 4.79
C GLU A 101 -9.96 -15.96 3.91
N LEU A 102 -9.77 -15.49 2.68
CA LEU A 102 -10.86 -15.25 1.74
C LEU A 102 -11.67 -16.53 1.46
N ARG A 103 -10.99 -17.66 1.24
CA ARG A 103 -11.63 -18.97 0.99
C ARG A 103 -12.40 -19.48 2.21
N SER A 104 -11.81 -19.41 3.40
CA SER A 104 -12.38 -19.93 4.64
C SER A 104 -13.63 -19.17 5.09
N GLY A 105 -13.69 -17.86 4.85
CA GLY A 105 -14.89 -17.07 5.12
C GLY A 105 -16.02 -17.27 4.11
N GLY A 106 -15.87 -18.19 3.16
CA GLY A 106 -16.76 -18.39 2.02
C GLY A 106 -17.58 -19.68 2.07
N ASN A 107 -18.47 -19.86 1.10
CA ASN A 107 -19.23 -21.09 0.90
C ASN A 107 -18.45 -22.15 0.09
N GLY A 108 -17.26 -21.79 -0.41
CA GLY A 108 -16.31 -22.71 -1.03
C GLY A 108 -16.48 -22.90 -2.54
N GLU A 109 -17.25 -22.04 -3.24
CA GLU A 109 -17.35 -22.12 -4.70
C GLU A 109 -16.12 -21.50 -5.36
N LEU A 110 -15.18 -22.33 -5.82
CA LEU A 110 -13.88 -21.87 -6.33
C LEU A 110 -13.89 -21.40 -7.80
N GLU A 111 -14.89 -21.81 -8.59
CA GLU A 111 -14.93 -21.46 -10.02
C GLU A 111 -15.70 -20.17 -10.29
N GLN A 112 -15.16 -19.27 -11.13
CA GLN A 112 -15.89 -18.11 -11.64
C GLN A 112 -16.95 -18.55 -12.69
N LYS A 113 -18.22 -18.55 -12.30
CA LYS A 113 -19.36 -18.93 -13.16
C LYS A 113 -20.12 -17.72 -13.70
N ARG A 114 -20.17 -16.62 -12.95
CA ARG A 114 -20.80 -15.37 -13.43
C ARG A 114 -19.90 -14.72 -14.47
N SER A 115 -20.51 -14.16 -15.51
CA SER A 115 -19.76 -13.37 -16.51
C SER A 115 -19.10 -12.16 -15.84
N LEU A 116 -17.84 -11.90 -16.19
CA LEU A 116 -17.09 -10.71 -15.76
C LEU A 116 -17.81 -9.40 -16.11
N SER A 117 -18.61 -9.39 -17.18
CA SER A 117 -19.43 -8.23 -17.57
C SER A 117 -20.43 -7.80 -16.50
N THR A 118 -20.81 -8.70 -15.59
CA THR A 118 -21.70 -8.39 -14.46
C THR A 118 -21.05 -7.40 -13.49
N TYR A 119 -19.73 -7.45 -13.36
CA TYR A 119 -18.93 -6.69 -12.40
C TYR A 119 -18.52 -5.31 -12.93
N THR A 120 -18.58 -5.10 -14.25
CA THR A 120 -18.17 -3.83 -14.85
C THR A 120 -19.11 -2.70 -14.49
N GLY A 121 -18.59 -1.48 -14.53
CA GLY A 121 -19.34 -0.27 -14.26
C GLY A 121 -18.54 0.77 -13.50
N ARG A 122 -19.23 1.81 -13.02
CA ARG A 122 -18.64 2.84 -12.18
C ARG A 122 -19.07 2.63 -10.75
N TYR A 123 -18.13 2.71 -9.84
CA TYR A 123 -18.29 2.59 -8.40
C TYR A 123 -17.83 3.90 -7.75
N TRP A 124 -18.54 4.38 -6.74
CA TRP A 124 -18.30 5.69 -6.14
C TRP A 124 -18.13 5.60 -4.63
N ASN A 125 -17.10 6.28 -4.12
CA ASN A 125 -16.88 6.53 -2.70
C ASN A 125 -16.67 8.03 -2.48
N GLU A 126 -17.08 8.58 -1.33
CA GLU A 126 -16.96 10.02 -1.06
C GLU A 126 -15.51 10.51 -0.93
N GLY A 127 -14.59 9.67 -0.44
CA GLY A 127 -13.16 9.97 -0.36
C GLY A 127 -12.43 9.66 -1.66
N TYR A 128 -12.51 8.42 -2.12
CA TYR A 128 -11.73 7.89 -3.27
C TYR A 128 -12.36 8.18 -4.63
N LYS A 129 -13.57 8.76 -4.66
CA LYS A 129 -14.31 9.12 -5.87
C LYS A 129 -14.59 7.90 -6.75
N ALA A 130 -14.59 8.10 -8.07
CA ALA A 130 -15.02 7.08 -9.01
C ALA A 130 -13.92 6.05 -9.30
N MET A 131 -14.24 4.77 -9.19
CA MET A 131 -13.48 3.68 -9.79
C MET A 131 -14.27 3.10 -10.96
N LYS A 132 -13.63 2.92 -12.11
CA LYS A 132 -14.25 2.32 -13.29
C LYS A 132 -13.71 0.91 -13.46
N VAL A 133 -14.56 -0.08 -13.23
CA VAL A 133 -14.24 -1.49 -13.45
C VAL A 133 -14.57 -1.83 -14.90
N GLU A 134 -13.56 -2.30 -15.63
CA GLU A 134 -13.63 -2.73 -17.02
C GLU A 134 -13.11 -4.16 -17.16
N ILE A 135 -13.21 -4.71 -18.38
CA ILE A 135 -12.60 -5.99 -18.70
C ILE A 135 -11.45 -5.69 -19.66
N THR A 136 -10.25 -6.10 -19.27
CA THR A 136 -9.07 -6.07 -20.12
C THR A 136 -8.58 -7.50 -20.25
N GLY A 137 -8.50 -8.01 -21.49
CA GLY A 137 -8.23 -9.43 -21.71
C GLY A 137 -9.35 -10.30 -21.13
N ASN A 138 -9.02 -11.09 -20.11
CA ASN A 138 -9.95 -12.00 -19.43
C ASN A 138 -10.02 -11.76 -17.91
N GLN A 139 -9.77 -10.52 -17.47
CA GLN A 139 -9.77 -10.13 -16.05
C GLN A 139 -10.50 -8.81 -15.86
N LEU A 140 -11.00 -8.57 -14.65
CA LEU A 140 -11.47 -7.25 -14.25
C LEU A 140 -10.27 -6.34 -14.06
N TYR A 141 -10.43 -5.08 -14.44
CA TYR A 141 -9.37 -4.09 -14.47
C TYR A 141 -9.89 -2.71 -14.05
N ILE A 142 -9.08 -1.98 -13.30
CA ILE A 142 -9.30 -0.54 -13.02
C ILE A 142 -8.06 0.22 -13.46
N ASP A 143 -8.29 1.27 -14.25
CA ASP A 143 -7.30 2.31 -14.54
C ASP A 143 -7.56 3.50 -13.61
N ALA A 144 -6.61 3.76 -12.71
CA ALA A 144 -6.58 4.92 -11.82
C ALA A 144 -5.30 5.75 -12.05
N SER A 145 -4.74 5.73 -13.26
CA SER A 145 -3.57 6.55 -13.64
C SER A 145 -3.85 8.06 -13.62
N ASP A 146 -5.13 8.45 -13.59
CA ASP A 146 -5.56 9.85 -13.45
C ASP A 146 -5.45 10.40 -12.01
N ARG A 147 -5.00 9.59 -11.04
CA ARG A 147 -4.81 9.98 -9.64
C ARG A 147 -3.44 10.61 -9.41
N SER A 148 -3.32 11.36 -8.30
CA SER A 148 -2.04 11.99 -7.90
C SER A 148 -0.93 10.98 -7.63
N MET A 149 -1.29 9.82 -7.09
CA MET A 149 -0.47 8.61 -7.04
C MET A 149 -1.21 7.58 -7.88
N GLY A 150 -0.88 7.54 -9.18
CA GLY A 150 -1.61 6.72 -10.16
C GLY A 150 -1.34 5.24 -9.97
N PHE A 151 -2.33 4.40 -10.23
CA PHE A 151 -2.17 2.94 -10.14
C PHE A 151 -3.14 2.19 -11.06
N PHE A 152 -2.89 0.91 -11.21
CA PHE A 152 -3.73 -0.05 -11.92
C PHE A 152 -4.13 -1.19 -10.98
N LEU A 153 -5.34 -1.72 -11.14
CA LEU A 153 -5.81 -2.89 -10.40
C LEU A 153 -6.20 -4.01 -11.36
N THR A 154 -5.71 -5.23 -11.12
CA THR A 154 -6.23 -6.46 -11.75
C THR A 154 -6.80 -7.39 -10.69
N PHE A 155 -7.81 -8.18 -11.04
CA PHE A 155 -8.55 -9.00 -10.08
C PHE A 155 -8.35 -10.50 -10.36
N GLU A 156 -7.85 -11.24 -9.38
CA GLU A 156 -7.79 -12.69 -9.31
C GLU A 156 -9.01 -13.21 -8.53
N HIS A 157 -9.88 -13.99 -9.18
CA HIS A 157 -11.03 -14.60 -8.50
C HIS A 157 -10.56 -15.67 -7.51
N ILE A 158 -11.11 -15.65 -6.29
CA ILE A 158 -10.79 -16.62 -5.24
C ILE A 158 -11.96 -17.57 -4.98
N CYS A 159 -13.15 -17.04 -4.64
CA CYS A 159 -14.33 -17.87 -4.39
C CYS A 159 -15.67 -17.09 -4.43
N ASP A 160 -16.78 -17.83 -4.40
CA ASP A 160 -18.16 -17.39 -4.18
C ASP A 160 -18.67 -16.32 -5.13
N GLN A 161 -18.09 -16.21 -6.32
CA GLN A 161 -18.35 -15.14 -7.30
C GLN A 161 -18.14 -13.72 -6.77
N THR A 162 -17.61 -13.53 -5.56
CA THR A 162 -17.64 -12.23 -4.86
C THR A 162 -16.28 -11.83 -4.34
N LYS A 163 -15.44 -12.81 -3.98
CA LYS A 163 -14.16 -12.57 -3.33
C LYS A 163 -13.00 -12.68 -4.31
N TYR A 164 -12.13 -11.68 -4.25
CA TYR A 164 -11.00 -11.54 -5.15
C TYR A 164 -9.76 -11.13 -4.35
N VAL A 165 -8.60 -11.55 -4.85
CA VAL A 165 -7.35 -10.84 -4.58
C VAL A 165 -7.19 -9.80 -5.69
N VAL A 166 -6.88 -8.57 -5.30
CA VAL A 166 -6.56 -7.48 -6.22
C VAL A 166 -5.06 -7.27 -6.20
N HIS A 167 -4.48 -7.20 -7.39
CA HIS A 167 -3.09 -6.85 -7.64
C HIS A 167 -3.02 -5.38 -8.00
N LEU A 168 -2.44 -4.58 -7.11
CA LEU A 168 -2.18 -3.16 -7.34
C LEU A 168 -0.78 -2.99 -7.92
N SER A 169 -0.72 -2.34 -9.08
CA SER A 169 0.53 -1.94 -9.71
C SER A 169 0.59 -0.43 -9.80
N ASP A 170 1.66 0.15 -9.27
CA ASP A 170 1.91 1.58 -9.36
C ASP A 170 2.06 2.01 -10.83
N PHE A 171 1.55 3.20 -11.17
CA PHE A 171 1.59 3.70 -12.54
C PHE A 171 3.02 3.96 -13.05
N VAL A 172 3.92 4.37 -12.16
CA VAL A 172 5.29 4.77 -12.49
C VAL A 172 6.27 3.63 -12.24
N GLU A 173 6.23 3.04 -11.05
CA GLU A 173 7.20 2.05 -10.59
C GLU A 173 6.73 0.60 -10.80
N GLY A 174 5.45 0.39 -11.10
CA GLY A 174 4.87 -0.93 -11.23
C GLY A 174 4.76 -1.64 -9.88
N GLY A 175 5.33 -2.85 -9.79
CA GLY A 175 5.16 -3.70 -8.62
C GLY A 175 3.82 -4.43 -8.58
N ASP A 176 3.60 -5.16 -7.49
CA ASP A 176 2.41 -5.97 -7.25
C ASP A 176 2.13 -6.04 -5.74
N THR A 177 1.30 -5.13 -5.24
CA THR A 177 0.76 -5.18 -3.87
C THR A 177 -0.59 -5.88 -3.89
N GLN A 178 -0.71 -7.01 -3.20
CA GLN A 178 -1.95 -7.77 -3.16
C GLN A 178 -2.84 -7.35 -1.98
N MET A 179 -4.15 -7.22 -2.24
CA MET A 179 -5.14 -6.88 -1.22
C MET A 179 -6.47 -7.61 -1.44
N ALA A 180 -7.27 -7.75 -0.38
CA ALA A 180 -8.61 -8.31 -0.51
C ALA A 180 -9.55 -7.35 -1.24
N ALA A 181 -10.45 -7.92 -2.05
CA ALA A 181 -11.60 -7.23 -2.59
C ALA A 181 -12.86 -8.10 -2.54
N GLU A 182 -14.01 -7.43 -2.41
CA GLU A 182 -15.30 -8.10 -2.38
C GLU A 182 -16.36 -7.35 -3.18
N PHE A 183 -17.17 -8.08 -3.94
CA PHE A 183 -18.35 -7.55 -4.61
C PHE A 183 -19.62 -7.96 -3.88
N VAL A 184 -20.51 -6.99 -3.63
CA VAL A 184 -21.83 -7.26 -3.03
C VAL A 184 -22.89 -7.32 -4.12
N PHE A 185 -23.73 -8.36 -4.08
CA PHE A 185 -24.82 -8.57 -5.03
C PHE A 185 -26.20 -8.43 -4.39
N GLU A 186 -27.10 -7.78 -5.12
CA GLU A 186 -28.55 -7.85 -4.91
C GLU A 186 -29.16 -8.67 -6.05
N GLY A 187 -29.40 -9.96 -5.78
CA GLY A 187 -29.81 -10.94 -6.78
C GLY A 187 -28.73 -11.14 -7.86
N ALA A 188 -29.07 -10.77 -9.10
CA ALA A 188 -28.16 -10.90 -10.24
C ALA A 188 -27.25 -9.67 -10.45
N LYS A 189 -27.53 -8.55 -9.77
CA LYS A 189 -26.83 -7.28 -9.98
C LYS A 189 -25.83 -7.03 -8.88
N VAL A 190 -24.60 -6.71 -9.25
CA VAL A 190 -23.62 -6.19 -8.31
C VAL A 190 -23.99 -4.74 -7.96
N VAL A 191 -23.91 -4.41 -6.68
CA VAL A 191 -24.31 -3.10 -6.13
C VAL A 191 -23.17 -2.39 -5.43
N LYS A 192 -22.12 -3.10 -4.98
CA LYS A 192 -20.94 -2.50 -4.34
C LYS A 192 -19.66 -3.24 -4.70
N LEU A 193 -18.55 -2.52 -4.57
CA LEU A 193 -17.17 -3.02 -4.59
C LEU A 193 -16.49 -2.56 -3.30
N GLY A 194 -15.94 -3.49 -2.52
CA GLY A 194 -15.08 -3.25 -1.38
C GLY A 194 -13.62 -3.51 -1.77
N LEU A 195 -12.73 -2.61 -1.39
CA LEU A 195 -11.28 -2.73 -1.56
C LEU A 195 -10.58 -2.52 -0.22
N LYS A 196 -9.68 -3.43 0.16
CA LYS A 196 -8.79 -3.27 1.31
C LYS A 196 -7.57 -2.40 0.94
N ILE A 197 -7.84 -1.20 0.42
CA ILE A 197 -6.82 -0.27 -0.11
C ILE A 197 -6.06 0.48 0.98
N GLU A 198 -6.64 0.60 2.17
CA GLU A 198 -5.98 1.16 3.36
C GLU A 198 -5.66 0.02 4.33
N GLU A 199 -4.37 -0.31 4.46
CA GLU A 199 -3.93 -1.43 5.29
C GLU A 199 -4.19 -1.21 6.79
N ASP A 200 -4.12 0.04 7.25
CA ASP A 200 -4.28 0.42 8.66
C ASP A 200 -5.74 0.42 9.14
N LEU A 201 -6.71 0.36 8.22
CA LEU A 201 -8.11 0.27 8.56
C LEU A 201 -8.52 -1.20 8.57
N ASP A 202 -9.17 -1.68 9.64
CA ASP A 202 -9.67 -3.07 9.72
C ASP A 202 -10.73 -3.38 8.66
N GLU A 203 -11.50 -2.38 8.24
CA GLU A 203 -12.58 -2.50 7.27
C GLU A 203 -12.17 -2.18 5.83
N MET A 204 -12.92 -2.70 4.86
CA MET A 204 -12.75 -2.34 3.45
C MET A 204 -13.32 -0.95 3.16
N ILE A 205 -12.70 -0.26 2.19
CA ILE A 205 -13.28 0.92 1.58
C ILE A 205 -14.35 0.48 0.59
N TRP A 206 -15.61 0.80 0.89
CA TRP A 206 -16.75 0.44 0.05
C TRP A 206 -17.11 1.55 -0.94
N PHE A 207 -17.37 1.12 -2.17
CA PHE A 207 -17.80 1.96 -3.29
C PHE A 207 -19.17 1.47 -3.78
N ASP A 208 -20.15 2.37 -3.84
CA ASP A 208 -21.48 2.07 -4.35
C ASP A 208 -21.49 2.10 -5.88
N LYS A 209 -22.12 1.12 -6.53
CA LYS A 209 -22.29 1.11 -7.98
C LYS A 209 -23.25 2.22 -8.40
N VAL A 210 -22.82 3.06 -9.33
CA VAL A 210 -23.61 4.21 -9.80
C VAL A 210 -24.09 4.02 -11.24
N PRO A 211 -25.30 4.49 -11.59
CA PRO A 211 -25.81 4.41 -12.96
C PRO A 211 -25.01 5.30 -13.92
N GLN A 212 -24.98 4.94 -15.21
CA GLN A 212 -24.44 5.79 -16.27
C GLN A 212 -25.57 6.47 -17.07
N PRO A 213 -25.49 7.79 -17.36
CA PRO A 213 -24.48 8.74 -16.91
C PRO A 213 -24.70 9.20 -15.45
N PHE A 214 -23.63 9.23 -14.66
CA PHE A 214 -23.66 9.76 -13.29
C PHE A 214 -23.47 11.28 -13.32
N LYS A 215 -24.50 12.03 -12.90
CA LYS A 215 -24.37 13.47 -12.63
C LYS A 215 -24.14 13.66 -11.14
N MET A 216 -23.01 14.26 -10.74
CA MET A 216 -22.84 14.71 -9.35
C MET A 216 -23.95 15.72 -9.04
N GLY A 217 -24.72 15.46 -8.00
CA GLY A 217 -25.70 16.42 -7.49
C GLY A 217 -24.96 17.67 -7.02
N THR A 218 -25.23 18.81 -7.65
CA THR A 218 -24.76 20.12 -7.20
C THR A 218 -25.33 20.41 -5.83
N ARG A 219 -24.55 20.21 -4.76
CA ARG A 219 -24.85 20.82 -3.46
C ARG A 219 -24.64 22.31 -3.62
N SER A 220 -25.74 23.06 -3.67
CA SER A 220 -25.75 24.51 -3.65
C SER A 220 -25.14 24.98 -2.33
N LEU A 221 -23.97 25.62 -2.37
CA LEU A 221 -23.47 26.42 -1.26
C LEU A 221 -24.38 27.64 -1.15
N VAL A 222 -25.38 27.55 -0.28
CA VAL A 222 -26.14 28.72 0.17
C VAL A 222 -25.25 29.45 1.18
N TYR A 223 -24.48 30.43 0.70
CA TYR A 223 -23.88 31.43 1.59
C TYR A 223 -25.02 32.30 2.14
N LEU A 224 -25.43 32.03 3.38
CA LEU A 224 -26.21 32.98 4.17
C LEU A 224 -25.28 34.12 4.60
N LEU A 225 -25.13 35.12 3.73
CA LEU A 225 -24.78 36.46 4.18
C LEU A 225 -26.07 37.09 4.68
N THR A 226 -26.19 37.23 6.01
CA THR A 226 -27.15 38.15 6.62
C THR A 226 -26.39 39.43 7.02
N PRO A 227 -27.06 40.59 6.91
CA PRO A 227 -26.43 41.92 6.83
C PRO A 227 -25.78 42.42 8.12
#